data_AF-A0A662A8Y5-F1
#
_entry.id   AF-A0A662A8Y5-F1
#
_cell.length_a   1.000
_cell.length_b   1.000
_cell.length_c   1.000
_cell.angle_alpha   90.00
_cell.angle_beta   90.00
_cell.angle_gamma   90.00
#
_symmetry.space_group_name_H-M   'P 1'
#
loop_
_entity.id
_entity.type
_entity.pdbx_description
1 polymer ?
#
loop_
_entity_poly.entity_id
_entity_poly.type
_entity_poly.pdbx_seq_one_letter_code
_entity_poly.pdbx_strand_id
1 'polypeptide(L)'
;MYSPKTIYTRIALEVIKDSFKSNSVNSVNLDNIPDELFEIRRGCFVSLHLRNGDLRGCIGTIEPVEENLYKEIIRNAIASSSRDSRFSPVEETELEDIELSVDVLSEQELINSIDELDPDIYGLIISDGKYSRGVLLPGLEGIGSVEQQISIVKKKAGLENKANESLEFYRFTSKRYY
;
A
#
# COMPACT_ATOMS: atom_id res chain seq x y z
N MET A 1 -7.48 10.03 -21.11
CA MET A 1 -8.18 9.40 -19.98
C MET A 1 -7.37 8.19 -19.54
N TYR A 2 -6.99 8.11 -18.27
CA TYR A 2 -6.32 6.93 -17.72
C TYR A 2 -7.21 5.70 -17.89
N SER A 3 -6.63 4.59 -18.33
CA SER A 3 -7.32 3.31 -18.49
C SER A 3 -6.59 2.26 -17.66
N PRO A 4 -7.16 1.81 -16.53
CA PRO A 4 -6.50 0.85 -15.67
C PRO A 4 -6.32 -0.49 -16.39
N LYS A 5 -5.13 -1.08 -16.30
CA LYS A 5 -4.76 -2.26 -17.11
C LYS A 5 -5.12 -3.57 -16.42
N THR A 6 -5.31 -3.55 -15.11
CA THR A 6 -5.56 -4.74 -14.29
C THR A 6 -6.89 -4.64 -13.57
N ILE A 7 -7.47 -5.77 -13.20
CA ILE A 7 -8.71 -5.79 -12.41
C ILE A 7 -8.55 -5.08 -11.06
N TYR A 8 -7.36 -5.13 -10.46
CA TYR A 8 -7.01 -4.47 -9.20
C TYR A 8 -7.16 -2.95 -9.29
N THR A 9 -6.55 -2.32 -10.30
CA THR A 9 -6.65 -0.87 -10.49
C THR A 9 -8.00 -0.44 -11.04
N ARG A 10 -8.72 -1.31 -11.77
CA ARG A 10 -10.13 -1.08 -12.14
C ARG A 10 -11.05 -1.04 -10.91
N ILE A 11 -10.93 -1.99 -9.98
CA ILE A 11 -11.68 -1.99 -8.71
C ILE A 11 -11.41 -0.69 -7.96
N ALA A 12 -10.13 -0.34 -7.79
CA ALA A 12 -9.72 0.88 -7.09
C ALA A 12 -10.25 2.17 -7.75
N LEU A 13 -10.22 2.26 -9.08
CA LEU A 13 -10.73 3.44 -9.78
C LEU A 13 -12.25 3.55 -9.66
N GLU A 14 -12.99 2.46 -9.91
CA GLU A 14 -14.46 2.51 -9.90
C GLU A 14 -15.00 2.81 -8.50
N VAL A 15 -14.42 2.24 -7.43
CA VAL A 15 -14.87 2.55 -6.07
C VAL A 15 -14.60 4.00 -5.69
N ILE A 16 -13.49 4.58 -6.17
CA ILE A 16 -13.19 6.00 -5.96
C ILE A 16 -14.23 6.86 -6.70
N LYS A 17 -14.51 6.56 -7.97
CA LYS A 17 -15.55 7.28 -8.75
C LYS A 17 -16.92 7.22 -8.08
N ASP A 18 -17.32 6.04 -7.63
CA ASP A 18 -18.62 5.85 -6.99
C ASP A 18 -18.70 6.55 -5.63
N SER A 19 -17.57 6.73 -4.94
CA SER A 19 -17.53 7.46 -3.66
C SER A 19 -17.88 8.95 -3.78
N PHE A 20 -17.73 9.55 -4.97
CA PHE A 20 -18.22 10.92 -5.23
C PHE A 20 -19.73 11.00 -5.40
N LYS A 21 -20.37 9.88 -5.80
CA LYS A 21 -21.83 9.81 -6.01
C LYS A 21 -22.56 9.42 -4.72
N SER A 22 -21.92 8.68 -3.82
CA SER A 22 -22.50 8.14 -2.61
C SER A 22 -21.50 8.05 -1.47
N ASN A 23 -21.93 8.44 -0.26
CA ASN A 23 -21.11 8.36 0.95
C ASN A 23 -20.94 6.92 1.50
N SER A 24 -21.53 5.90 0.87
CA SER A 24 -21.48 4.51 1.36
C SER A 24 -21.30 3.53 0.21
N VAL A 25 -20.08 3.47 -0.32
CA VAL A 25 -19.68 2.51 -1.36
C VAL A 25 -18.84 1.41 -0.72
N ASN A 26 -19.30 0.17 -0.86
CA ASN A 26 -18.63 -1.03 -0.34
C ASN A 26 -18.46 -2.13 -1.41
N SER A 27 -18.85 -1.85 -2.65
CA SER A 27 -18.76 -2.76 -3.79
C SER A 27 -18.71 -1.95 -5.08
N VAL A 28 -18.20 -2.57 -6.15
CA VAL A 28 -18.19 -2.03 -7.51
C VAL A 28 -18.93 -2.96 -8.45
N ASN A 29 -19.63 -2.39 -9.43
CA ASN A 29 -20.28 -3.16 -10.47
C ASN A 29 -19.28 -3.43 -11.62
N LEU A 30 -18.46 -4.46 -11.45
CA LEU A 30 -17.49 -4.92 -12.44
C LEU A 30 -17.73 -6.39 -12.78
N ASP A 31 -17.79 -6.68 -14.08
CA ASP A 31 -17.84 -8.05 -14.57
C ASP A 31 -16.47 -8.74 -14.45
N ASN A 32 -16.49 -10.07 -14.22
CA ASN A 32 -15.31 -10.94 -14.23
C ASN A 32 -14.22 -10.57 -13.20
N ILE A 33 -14.62 -10.19 -11.98
CA ILE A 33 -13.68 -10.13 -10.85
C ILE A 33 -13.24 -11.57 -10.53
N PRO A 34 -11.94 -11.90 -10.55
CA PRO A 34 -11.45 -13.24 -10.23
C PRO A 34 -11.86 -13.69 -8.82
N ASP A 35 -12.32 -14.93 -8.69
CA ASP A 35 -12.73 -15.53 -7.41
C ASP A 35 -11.63 -15.48 -6.35
N GLU A 36 -10.36 -15.60 -6.76
CA GLU A 36 -9.18 -15.52 -5.89
C GLU A 36 -9.18 -14.26 -5.01
N LEU A 37 -9.68 -13.12 -5.51
CA LEU A 37 -9.75 -11.86 -4.74
C LEU A 37 -10.70 -11.92 -3.54
N PHE A 38 -11.64 -12.86 -3.56
CA PHE A 38 -12.59 -13.12 -2.47
C PHE A 38 -12.10 -14.22 -1.52
N GLU A 39 -11.14 -15.03 -1.94
CA GLU A 39 -10.62 -16.18 -1.19
C GLU A 39 -9.36 -15.84 -0.39
N ILE A 40 -8.55 -14.89 -0.87
CA ILE A 40 -7.28 -14.53 -0.21
C ILE A 40 -7.41 -13.34 0.71
N ARG A 41 -6.67 -13.39 1.83
CA ARG A 41 -6.50 -12.27 2.77
C ARG A 41 -5.07 -11.77 2.73
N ARG A 42 -4.87 -10.57 2.18
CA ARG A 42 -3.57 -9.91 2.06
C ARG A 42 -3.73 -8.42 2.33
N GLY A 43 -2.74 -7.81 2.98
CA GLY A 43 -2.62 -6.36 3.03
C GLY A 43 -2.31 -5.82 1.64
N CYS A 44 -2.75 -4.59 1.35
CA CYS A 44 -2.40 -3.93 0.11
C CYS A 44 -2.26 -2.42 0.30
N PHE A 45 -1.50 -1.79 -0.59
CA PHE A 45 -1.40 -0.34 -0.70
C PHE A 45 -1.99 0.10 -2.02
N VAL A 46 -2.86 1.11 -1.98
CA VAL A 46 -3.35 1.80 -3.17
C VAL A 46 -2.62 3.13 -3.24
N SER A 47 -2.03 3.44 -4.40
CA SER A 47 -1.32 4.70 -4.62
C SER A 47 -1.89 5.43 -5.83
N LEU A 48 -2.21 6.71 -5.64
CA LEU A 48 -2.65 7.66 -6.64
C LEU A 48 -1.45 8.50 -7.04
N HIS A 49 -1.17 8.57 -8.34
CA HIS A 49 -0.14 9.43 -8.91
C HIS A 49 -0.76 10.35 -9.94
N LEU A 50 -0.31 11.59 -10.00
CA LEU A 50 -0.60 12.47 -11.13
C LEU A 50 0.18 11.98 -12.36
N ARG A 51 -0.26 12.32 -13.57
CA ARG A 51 0.42 11.94 -14.83
C ARG A 51 1.89 12.37 -14.94
N ASN A 52 2.32 13.35 -14.14
CA ASN A 52 3.71 13.78 -14.07
C ASN A 52 4.56 12.89 -13.14
N GLY A 53 3.97 11.87 -12.52
CA GLY A 53 4.62 10.94 -11.58
C GLY A 53 4.48 11.33 -10.11
N ASP A 54 3.94 12.51 -9.80
CA ASP A 54 3.85 12.98 -8.42
C ASP A 54 2.82 12.18 -7.61
N LEU A 55 3.18 11.82 -6.37
CA LEU A 55 2.27 11.16 -5.45
C LEU A 55 1.12 12.09 -5.05
N ARG A 56 -0.13 11.64 -5.23
CA ARG A 56 -1.37 12.37 -4.88
C ARG A 56 -2.12 11.80 -3.69
N GLY A 57 -1.81 10.55 -3.32
CA GLY A 57 -2.34 9.86 -2.15
C GLY A 57 -1.85 8.42 -2.11
N CYS A 58 -1.57 7.89 -0.94
CA CYS A 58 -1.22 6.48 -0.77
C CYS A 58 -1.59 6.00 0.63
N ILE A 59 -2.51 5.05 0.69
CA ILE A 59 -2.92 4.37 1.91
C ILE A 59 -2.94 2.86 1.68
N GLY A 60 -2.55 2.13 2.70
CA GLY A 60 -2.63 0.68 2.70
C GLY A 60 -2.62 0.11 4.10
N THR A 61 -2.79 -1.21 4.13
CA THR A 61 -2.69 -2.02 5.33
C THR A 61 -1.57 -3.03 5.15
N ILE A 62 -0.80 -3.21 6.22
CA ILE A 62 0.34 -4.14 6.20
C ILE A 62 -0.17 -5.58 6.43
N GLU A 63 -1.11 -5.73 7.37
CA GLU A 63 -1.87 -6.95 7.60
C GLU A 63 -3.31 -6.75 7.11
N PRO A 64 -3.94 -7.78 6.53
CA PRO A 64 -5.32 -7.68 6.06
C PRO A 64 -6.26 -7.38 7.23
N VAL A 65 -7.02 -6.29 7.13
CA VAL A 65 -8.04 -5.90 8.11
C VAL A 65 -9.45 -6.21 7.62
N GLU A 66 -9.60 -6.51 6.33
CA GLU A 66 -10.83 -6.95 5.72
C GLU A 66 -10.87 -8.49 5.56
N GLU A 67 -12.07 -8.99 5.22
CA GLU A 67 -12.33 -10.43 5.05
C GLU A 67 -11.67 -11.03 3.80
N ASN A 68 -11.34 -10.20 2.81
CA ASN A 68 -10.68 -10.60 1.57
C ASN A 68 -9.98 -9.41 0.88
N LEU A 69 -9.12 -9.71 -0.08
CA LEU A 69 -8.34 -8.70 -0.81
C LEU A 69 -9.23 -7.74 -1.62
N TYR A 70 -10.36 -8.19 -2.16
CA TYR A 70 -11.32 -7.32 -2.83
C TYR A 70 -11.78 -6.16 -1.92
N LYS A 71 -12.24 -6.46 -0.71
CA LYS A 71 -12.64 -5.44 0.26
C LYS A 71 -11.47 -4.59 0.75
N GLU A 72 -10.30 -5.21 0.90
CA GLU A 72 -9.07 -4.49 1.28
C GLU A 72 -8.70 -3.41 0.25
N ILE A 73 -8.76 -3.74 -1.06
CA ILE A 73 -8.53 -2.78 -2.14
C ILE A 73 -9.56 -1.66 -2.09
N ILE A 74 -10.85 -1.98 -1.93
CA ILE A 74 -11.92 -0.99 -1.84
C ILE A 74 -11.68 0.00 -0.70
N ARG A 75 -11.40 -0.53 0.49
CA ARG A 75 -11.14 0.26 1.69
C ARG A 75 -9.97 1.21 1.48
N ASN A 76 -8.86 0.68 0.97
CA ASN A 76 -7.61 1.43 0.81
C ASN A 76 -7.67 2.41 -0.36
N ALA A 77 -8.43 2.13 -1.42
CA ALA A 77 -8.66 3.06 -2.53
C ALA A 77 -9.43 4.30 -2.06
N ILE A 78 -10.55 4.12 -1.35
CA ILE A 78 -11.30 5.23 -0.74
C ILE A 78 -10.41 6.01 0.24
N ALA A 79 -9.64 5.31 1.07
CA ALA A 79 -8.74 5.97 2.01
C ALA A 79 -7.66 6.81 1.30
N SER A 80 -7.10 6.29 0.21
CA SER A 80 -6.05 6.97 -0.55
C SER A 80 -6.55 8.24 -1.23
N SER A 81 -7.82 8.29 -1.62
CA SER A 81 -8.42 9.50 -2.21
C SER A 81 -8.93 10.51 -1.19
N SER A 82 -9.27 10.10 0.04
CA SER A 82 -10.00 10.96 0.98
C SER A 82 -9.39 11.14 2.37
N ARG A 83 -8.46 10.28 2.79
CA ARG A 83 -7.95 10.19 4.18
C ARG A 83 -6.43 10.23 4.31
N ASP A 84 -5.69 10.46 3.22
CA ASP A 84 -4.25 10.66 3.31
C ASP A 84 -3.95 12.04 3.88
N SER A 85 -3.50 12.12 5.13
CA SER A 85 -3.28 13.38 5.87
C SER A 85 -2.22 14.30 5.26
N ARG A 86 -1.43 13.81 4.28
CA ARG A 86 -0.42 14.60 3.58
C ARG A 86 -1.03 15.47 2.49
N PHE A 87 -2.26 15.18 2.06
CA PHE A 87 -2.92 15.82 0.93
C PHE A 87 -4.36 16.22 1.29
N SER A 88 -4.91 17.22 0.62
CA SER A 88 -6.36 17.43 0.63
C SER A 88 -7.06 16.25 -0.05
N PRO A 89 -8.33 15.95 0.29
CA PRO A 89 -9.13 14.99 -0.47
C PRO A 89 -9.06 15.27 -1.98
N VAL A 90 -9.10 14.21 -2.77
CA VAL A 90 -9.15 14.27 -4.24
C VAL A 90 -10.50 14.81 -4.66
N GLU A 91 -10.50 15.78 -5.58
CA GLU A 91 -11.71 16.29 -6.21
C GLU A 91 -12.08 15.46 -7.45
N GLU A 92 -13.37 15.40 -7.79
CA GLU A 92 -13.86 14.60 -8.93
C GLU A 92 -13.19 14.99 -10.26
N THR A 93 -12.89 16.29 -10.43
CA THR A 93 -12.21 16.83 -11.62
C THR A 93 -10.76 16.36 -11.76
N GLU A 94 -10.11 15.95 -10.66
CA GLU A 94 -8.72 15.44 -10.68
C GLU A 94 -8.65 13.99 -11.20
N LEU A 95 -9.76 13.24 -11.16
CA LEU A 95 -9.76 11.82 -11.49
C LEU A 95 -9.30 11.52 -12.93
N GLU A 96 -9.47 12.46 -13.84
CA GLU A 96 -9.02 12.28 -15.22
C GLU A 96 -7.49 12.20 -15.33
N ASP A 97 -6.76 12.83 -14.41
CA ASP A 97 -5.30 12.96 -14.40
C ASP A 97 -4.62 12.06 -13.35
N ILE A 98 -5.38 11.20 -12.68
CA ILE A 98 -4.86 10.25 -11.69
C ILE A 98 -4.60 8.88 -12.35
N GLU A 99 -3.37 8.41 -12.15
CA GLU A 99 -2.95 7.04 -12.41
C GLU A 99 -2.90 6.26 -11.09
N LEU A 100 -3.23 4.98 -11.15
CA LEU A 100 -3.38 4.12 -9.98
C LEU A 100 -2.36 2.99 -10.00
N SER A 101 -1.90 2.61 -8.81
CA SER A 101 -1.25 1.33 -8.60
C SER A 101 -1.78 0.65 -7.35
N VAL A 102 -1.81 -0.68 -7.37
CA VAL A 102 -2.14 -1.51 -6.22
C VAL A 102 -0.97 -2.45 -5.95
N ASP A 103 -0.33 -2.28 -4.80
CA ASP A 103 0.71 -3.18 -4.29
C ASP A 103 0.05 -4.21 -3.35
N VAL A 104 -0.05 -5.45 -3.78
CA VAL A 104 -0.53 -6.57 -2.94
C VAL A 104 0.65 -7.19 -2.23
N LEU A 105 0.59 -7.25 -0.90
CA LEU A 105 1.70 -7.75 -0.07
C LEU A 105 1.62 -9.27 0.09
N SER A 106 2.78 -9.92 0.19
CA SER A 106 2.86 -11.29 0.71
C SER A 106 2.60 -11.34 2.21
N GLU A 107 2.54 -12.55 2.76
CA GLU A 107 2.65 -12.72 4.20
C GLU A 107 4.01 -12.19 4.69
N GLN A 108 4.01 -11.72 5.93
CA GLN A 108 5.19 -11.13 6.56
C GLN A 108 5.99 -12.23 7.24
N GLU A 109 7.29 -12.21 7.02
CA GLU A 109 8.22 -13.17 7.59
C GLU A 109 9.09 -12.46 8.62
N LEU A 110 9.09 -12.94 9.87
CA LEU A 110 10.04 -12.49 10.88
C LEU A 110 11.45 -12.92 10.45
N ILE A 111 12.41 -11.99 10.48
CA ILE A 111 13.80 -12.26 10.16
C ILE A 111 14.68 -12.20 11.42
N ASN A 112 15.76 -12.97 11.42
CA ASN A 112 16.71 -13.04 12.53
C ASN A 112 17.99 -12.25 12.24
N SER A 113 18.29 -11.99 10.96
CA SER A 113 19.41 -11.14 10.54
C SER A 113 18.99 -10.17 9.44
N ILE A 114 19.60 -8.99 9.43
CA ILE A 114 19.43 -8.00 8.35
C ILE A 114 20.01 -8.49 7.02
N ASP A 115 20.89 -9.50 7.03
CA ASP A 115 21.42 -10.15 5.82
C ASP A 115 20.34 -10.91 5.04
N GLU A 116 19.17 -11.13 5.64
CA GLU A 116 18.01 -11.72 4.99
C GLU A 116 17.20 -10.70 4.17
N LEU A 117 17.63 -9.43 4.16
CA LEU A 117 17.02 -8.35 3.40
C LEU A 117 17.77 -8.10 2.10
N ASP A 118 16.98 -7.78 1.08
CA ASP A 118 17.42 -7.24 -0.19
C ASP A 118 16.42 -6.13 -0.53
N PRO A 119 16.82 -4.84 -0.53
CA PRO A 119 15.91 -3.73 -0.75
C PRO A 119 15.16 -3.78 -2.09
N ASP A 120 15.70 -4.45 -3.10
CA ASP A 120 15.07 -4.58 -4.41
C ASP A 120 13.95 -5.64 -4.42
N ILE A 121 14.05 -6.64 -3.53
CA ILE A 121 13.13 -7.78 -3.47
C ILE A 121 12.13 -7.63 -2.32
N TYR A 122 12.60 -7.19 -1.16
CA TYR A 122 11.86 -7.22 0.09
C TYR A 122 11.54 -5.82 0.60
N GLY A 123 10.26 -5.61 0.91
CA GLY A 123 9.83 -4.56 1.80
C GLY A 123 10.19 -4.90 3.24
N LEU A 124 10.27 -3.87 4.08
CA LEU A 124 10.71 -3.96 5.46
C LEU A 124 9.67 -3.35 6.40
N ILE A 125 9.38 -4.07 7.47
CA ILE A 125 8.62 -3.61 8.63
C ILE A 125 9.54 -3.68 9.84
N ILE A 126 9.55 -2.60 10.63
CA ILE A 126 10.22 -2.58 11.93
C ILE A 126 9.19 -2.23 12.99
N SER A 127 9.13 -3.01 14.05
CA SER A 127 8.21 -2.85 15.18
C SER A 127 8.98 -2.86 16.50
N ASP A 128 8.51 -2.11 17.49
CA ASP A 128 8.99 -2.23 18.87
C ASP A 128 8.19 -3.21 19.74
N GLY A 129 7.34 -4.02 19.10
CA GLY A 129 6.43 -4.96 19.76
C GLY A 129 5.28 -4.28 20.53
N LYS A 130 5.12 -2.95 20.39
CA LYS A 130 4.11 -2.16 21.10
C LYS A 130 3.28 -1.32 20.14
N TYR A 131 3.62 -0.04 20.01
CA TYR A 131 2.81 0.94 19.30
C TYR A 131 3.53 1.50 18.07
N SER A 132 4.86 1.48 18.06
CA SER A 132 5.65 2.07 16.99
C SER A 132 5.95 1.02 15.93
N ARG A 133 5.42 1.25 14.72
CA ARG A 133 5.65 0.40 13.55
C ARG A 133 5.91 1.25 12.33
N GLY A 134 6.95 0.93 11.58
CA GLY A 134 7.28 1.53 10.29
C GLY A 134 7.17 0.50 9.18
N VAL A 135 6.91 0.98 7.95
CA VAL A 135 6.86 0.14 6.75
C VAL A 135 7.49 0.87 5.56
N LEU A 136 8.14 0.09 4.70
CA LEU A 136 8.67 0.53 3.41
C LEU A 136 8.50 -0.60 2.39
N LEU A 137 7.98 -0.26 1.21
CA LEU A 137 7.81 -1.20 0.11
C LEU A 137 9.17 -1.55 -0.55
N PRO A 138 9.29 -2.70 -1.23
CA PRO A 138 10.49 -3.06 -1.99
C PRO A 138 10.70 -2.18 -3.23
N GLY A 139 11.93 -2.17 -3.75
CA GLY A 139 12.27 -1.67 -5.08
C GLY A 139 12.03 -0.17 -5.28
N LEU A 140 12.18 0.63 -4.22
CA LEU A 140 12.00 2.07 -4.28
C LEU A 140 13.28 2.76 -4.76
N GLU A 141 13.13 3.69 -5.71
CA GLU A 141 14.24 4.45 -6.26
C GLU A 141 15.01 5.20 -5.16
N GLY A 142 16.34 5.14 -5.23
CA GLY A 142 17.23 5.81 -4.28
C GLY A 142 17.52 5.04 -2.98
N ILE A 143 17.00 3.81 -2.82
CA ILE A 143 17.30 2.95 -1.66
C ILE A 143 18.20 1.80 -2.11
N GLY A 144 19.52 2.00 -2.00
CA GLY A 144 20.52 1.06 -2.53
C GLY A 144 21.16 0.15 -1.50
N SER A 145 20.80 0.25 -0.22
CA SER A 145 21.36 -0.60 0.84
C SER A 145 20.36 -0.94 1.94
N VAL A 146 20.60 -2.07 2.61
CA VAL A 146 19.81 -2.54 3.76
C VAL A 146 19.84 -1.51 4.90
N GLU A 147 20.99 -0.89 5.16
CA GLU A 147 21.14 0.12 6.21
C GLU A 147 20.30 1.37 5.91
N GLN A 148 20.26 1.81 4.64
CA GLN A 148 19.42 2.92 4.22
C GLN A 148 17.94 2.56 4.40
N GLN A 149 17.54 1.36 3.98
CA GLN A 149 16.18 0.84 4.14
C GLN A 149 15.76 0.86 5.63
N ILE A 150 16.59 0.30 6.51
CA ILE A 150 16.36 0.26 7.97
C ILE A 150 16.25 1.67 8.54
N SER A 151 17.17 2.57 8.19
CA SER A 151 17.17 3.95 8.67
C SER A 151 15.88 4.67 8.31
N ILE A 152 15.39 4.50 7.07
CA ILE A 152 14.14 5.11 6.61
C ILE A 152 12.95 4.54 7.38
N VAL A 153 12.88 3.21 7.55
CA VAL A 153 11.77 2.57 8.26
C VAL A 153 11.74 2.99 9.73
N LYS A 154 12.89 3.02 10.42
CA LYS A 154 12.98 3.51 11.79
C LYS A 154 12.52 4.95 11.92
N LYS A 155 12.93 5.83 10.99
CA LYS A 155 12.49 7.22 10.97
C LYS A 155 10.98 7.36 10.81
N LYS A 156 10.37 6.56 9.93
CA LYS A 156 8.90 6.52 9.79
C LYS A 156 8.19 6.02 11.06
N ALA A 157 8.85 5.17 11.85
CA ALA A 157 8.31 4.60 13.07
C ALA A 157 8.61 5.43 14.34
N GLY A 158 9.47 6.45 14.26
CA GLY A 158 10.01 7.17 15.43
C GLY A 158 10.95 6.31 16.29
N LEU A 159 11.72 5.40 15.68
CA LEU A 159 12.56 4.39 16.33
C LEU A 159 14.06 4.58 16.09
N GLU A 160 14.50 5.74 15.61
CA GLU A 160 15.88 6.00 15.17
C GLU A 160 16.92 5.73 16.27
N ASN A 161 16.55 5.99 17.53
CA ASN A 161 17.43 5.83 18.69
C ASN A 161 17.41 4.43 19.31
N LYS A 162 16.58 3.50 18.81
CA LYS A 162 16.51 2.13 19.35
C LYS A 162 17.53 1.22 18.65
N ALA A 163 18.18 0.36 19.43
CA ALA A 163 19.09 -0.66 18.92
C ALA A 163 18.31 -1.74 18.15
N ASN A 164 18.89 -2.31 17.08
CA ASN A 164 18.21 -3.29 16.23
C ASN A 164 17.78 -4.53 17.01
N GLU A 165 18.61 -4.97 17.95
CA GLU A 165 18.41 -6.15 18.81
C GLU A 165 17.21 -5.98 19.76
N SER A 166 16.70 -4.76 19.92
CA SER A 166 15.52 -4.45 20.73
C SER A 166 14.22 -4.34 19.92
N LEU A 167 14.28 -4.62 18.62
CA LEU A 167 13.20 -4.43 17.67
C LEU A 167 12.92 -5.72 16.92
N GLU A 168 11.70 -5.83 16.40
CA GLU A 168 11.29 -6.92 15.52
C GLU A 168 11.38 -6.44 14.07
N PHE A 169 11.97 -7.27 13.22
CA PHE A 169 12.13 -7.02 11.80
C PHE A 169 11.34 -8.05 11.02
N TYR A 170 10.49 -7.59 10.11
CA TYR A 170 9.76 -8.46 9.20
C TYR A 170 10.03 -8.04 7.76
N ARG A 171 10.16 -9.03 6.88
CA ARG A 171 10.24 -8.82 5.44
C ARG A 171 8.97 -9.29 4.75
N PHE A 172 8.70 -8.74 3.58
CA PHE A 172 7.61 -9.17 2.71
C PHE A 172 7.95 -8.82 1.26
N THR A 173 7.33 -9.48 0.30
CA THR A 173 7.37 -9.08 -1.11
C THR A 173 6.09 -8.33 -1.47
N SER A 174 6.12 -7.49 -2.51
CA SER A 174 4.90 -6.92 -3.08
C SER A 174 4.80 -7.22 -4.57
N LYS A 175 3.58 -7.46 -5.02
CA LYS A 175 3.25 -7.51 -6.45
C LYS A 175 2.44 -6.27 -6.80
N ARG A 176 3.04 -5.41 -7.64
CA ARG A 176 2.42 -4.17 -8.10
C ARG A 176 1.59 -4.40 -9.36
N TYR A 177 0.38 -3.87 -9.34
CA TYR A 177 -0.56 -3.84 -10.45
C TYR A 177 -0.81 -2.39 -10.87
N TYR A 178 -0.81 -2.14 -12.19
CA TYR A 178 -1.12 -0.86 -12.83
C TYR A 178 -2.44 -1.00 -13.62
#